data_AF-A0A1E7L561-F1
#
_entry.id   AF-A0A1E7L561-F1
#
_cell.length_a   1.000
_cell.length_b   1.000
_cell.length_c   1.000
_cell.angle_alpha   90.00
_cell.angle_beta   90.00
_cell.angle_gamma   90.00
#
_symmetry.space_group_name_H-M   'P 1'
#
loop_
_entity.id
_entity.type
_entity.pdbx_description
1 polymer ?
#
loop_
_entity_poly.entity_id
_entity_poly.type
_entity_poly.pdbx_seq_one_letter_code
_entity_poly.pdbx_strand_id
1 'polypeptide(L)'
;MMGAALHLAHVQEAPVRKKRPKRTGGGDGGTFAELARQIYQDERADAQARVLLLATAYAVTMAPLDDETTVWRAISDALTLRGWNQLRAVIRTDIPRYERPDRRTDPLDRLCSGPRIRPHLDGPDDFRNKLRVCGTVAERKVVVKDPRTGWHTNRWFCSRHQDEADRVRQQVREQNEYAPEPIPNRGGLMPVYFDCDWVELYRWSVRPRPEASAWGGQLSEWTPPTYGVCADAWPIPGKDPVPTRPRLRLLAPPHLDDETEGTS
;
A
#
# COMPACT_ATOMS: atom_id res chain seq x y z
N MET A 1 -4.18 31.53 59.64
CA MET A 1 -5.41 31.32 58.83
C MET A 1 -5.50 32.46 57.84
N MET A 2 -5.36 32.17 56.54
CA MET A 2 -5.89 32.87 55.35
C MET A 2 -5.00 32.46 54.17
N GLY A 3 -5.41 31.39 53.49
CA GLY A 3 -4.89 31.05 52.17
C GLY A 3 -5.61 31.89 51.11
N ALA A 4 -4.90 32.26 50.06
CA ALA A 4 -5.49 32.82 48.86
C ALA A 4 -4.81 32.18 47.65
N ALA A 5 -5.66 31.64 46.78
CA ALA A 5 -5.35 30.71 45.71
C ALA A 5 -4.71 31.39 44.50
N LEU A 6 -3.74 30.68 43.91
CA LEU A 6 -3.27 30.90 42.54
C LEU A 6 -4.41 30.57 41.56
N HIS A 7 -4.95 31.59 40.88
CA HIS A 7 -5.79 31.40 39.71
C HIS A 7 -4.90 31.20 38.47
N LEU A 8 -4.74 29.95 38.04
CA LEU A 8 -4.26 29.63 36.69
C LEU A 8 -5.44 29.79 35.71
N ALA A 9 -5.41 30.87 34.92
CA ALA A 9 -6.32 31.05 33.81
C ALA A 9 -5.89 30.16 32.64
N HIS A 10 -6.60 29.04 32.44
CA HIS A 10 -6.56 28.31 31.18
C HIS A 10 -7.29 29.13 30.11
N VAL A 11 -6.54 29.77 29.22
CA VAL A 11 -7.07 30.30 27.96
C VAL A 11 -7.40 29.09 27.07
N GLN A 12 -8.67 28.69 27.05
CA GLN A 12 -9.21 27.80 26.02
C GLN A 12 -9.52 28.65 24.78
N GLU A 13 -8.64 28.60 23.77
CA GLU A 13 -9.00 29.07 22.44
C GLU A 13 -10.09 28.15 21.87
N ALA A 14 -11.27 28.70 21.61
CA ALA A 14 -12.34 28.00 20.91
C ALA A 14 -11.90 27.70 19.46
N PRO A 15 -12.19 26.50 18.93
CA PRO A 15 -11.76 26.14 17.58
C PRO A 15 -12.41 27.07 16.55
N VAL A 16 -11.56 27.81 15.82
CA VAL A 16 -11.94 28.66 14.71
C VAL A 16 -12.70 27.81 13.68
N ARG A 17 -14.01 28.05 13.56
CA ARG A 17 -14.84 27.45 12.51
C ARG A 17 -14.32 27.91 11.15
N LYS A 18 -13.56 27.05 10.46
CA LYS A 18 -13.15 27.28 9.07
C LYS A 18 -14.41 27.44 8.21
N LYS A 19 -14.67 28.65 7.73
CA LYS A 19 -15.72 28.92 6.74
C LYS A 19 -15.41 28.08 5.49
N ARG A 20 -16.34 27.20 5.10
CA ARG A 20 -16.23 26.44 3.85
C ARG A 20 -16.18 27.44 2.67
N PRO A 21 -15.23 27.29 1.73
CA PRO A 21 -15.22 28.11 0.54
C PRO A 21 -16.49 27.86 -0.29
N LYS A 22 -17.08 28.95 -0.77
CA LYS A 22 -18.27 28.98 -1.62
C LYS A 22 -17.87 28.43 -3.00
N ARG A 23 -18.25 27.19 -3.33
CA ARG A 23 -18.08 26.63 -4.70
C ARG A 23 -19.00 27.39 -5.64
N THR A 24 -18.41 28.15 -6.56
CA THR A 24 -19.10 28.69 -7.73
C THR A 24 -19.46 27.53 -8.66
N GLY A 25 -20.77 27.28 -8.80
CA GLY A 25 -21.30 26.41 -9.85
C GLY A 25 -21.13 27.07 -11.22
N GLY A 26 -20.66 26.29 -12.19
CA GLY A 26 -20.40 26.72 -13.56
C GLY A 26 -19.32 25.84 -14.18
N GLY A 27 -19.73 24.71 -14.77
CA GLY A 27 -18.84 23.68 -15.31
C GLY A 27 -18.01 24.20 -16.46
N ASP A 28 -16.70 24.34 -16.21
CA ASP A 28 -15.71 24.55 -17.25
C ASP A 28 -15.24 23.18 -17.73
N GLY A 29 -15.82 22.68 -18.82
CA GLY A 29 -15.57 21.34 -19.37
C GLY A 29 -14.10 21.07 -19.71
N GLY A 30 -13.25 22.10 -19.77
CA GLY A 30 -11.80 21.97 -19.85
C GLY A 30 -11.21 21.21 -18.65
N THR A 31 -11.76 21.41 -17.45
CA THR A 31 -11.25 20.78 -16.22
C THR A 31 -11.48 19.27 -16.18
N PHE A 32 -12.62 18.77 -16.70
CA PHE A 32 -12.88 17.34 -16.79
C PHE A 32 -12.02 16.67 -17.87
N ALA A 33 -11.93 17.27 -19.06
CA ALA A 33 -11.16 16.72 -20.17
C ALA A 33 -9.67 16.57 -19.83
N GLU A 34 -9.12 17.55 -19.11
CA GLU A 34 -7.74 17.50 -18.61
C GLU A 34 -7.53 16.38 -17.59
N LEU A 35 -8.40 16.27 -16.57
CA LEU A 35 -8.34 15.19 -15.58
C LEU A 35 -8.49 13.82 -16.25
N ALA A 36 -9.46 13.67 -17.15
CA ALA A 36 -9.67 12.42 -17.87
C ALA A 36 -8.43 12.04 -18.68
N ARG A 37 -7.80 12.99 -19.40
CA ARG A 37 -6.56 12.76 -20.12
C ARG A 37 -5.44 12.28 -19.19
N GLN A 38 -5.25 12.91 -18.03
CA GLN A 38 -4.25 12.49 -17.04
C GLN A 38 -4.54 11.07 -16.53
N ILE A 39 -5.79 10.77 -16.18
CA ILE A 39 -6.24 9.45 -15.70
C ILE A 39 -6.01 8.35 -16.77
N TYR A 40 -6.23 8.65 -18.05
CA TYR A 40 -5.95 7.72 -19.14
C TYR A 40 -4.45 7.48 -19.35
N GLN A 41 -3.61 8.49 -19.08
CA GLN A 41 -2.15 8.40 -19.20
C GLN A 41 -1.48 7.75 -17.96
N ASP A 42 -2.19 7.63 -16.83
CA ASP A 42 -1.67 6.98 -15.63
C ASP A 42 -1.68 5.45 -15.78
N GLU A 43 -0.50 4.88 -16.02
CA GLU A 43 -0.30 3.44 -16.19
C GLU A 43 -0.61 2.64 -14.91
N ARG A 44 -0.62 3.27 -13.74
CA ARG A 44 -0.94 2.63 -12.46
C ARG A 44 -2.44 2.35 -12.33
N ALA A 45 -3.28 3.09 -13.07
CA ALA A 45 -4.72 2.92 -13.04
C ALA A 45 -5.13 1.68 -13.86
N ASP A 46 -5.51 0.62 -13.16
CA ASP A 46 -6.19 -0.51 -13.80
C ASP A 46 -7.60 -0.11 -14.29
N ALA A 47 -8.29 -1.01 -14.99
CA ALA A 47 -9.62 -0.73 -15.54
C ALA A 47 -10.66 -0.31 -14.47
N GLN A 48 -10.62 -0.91 -13.28
CA GLN A 48 -11.57 -0.60 -12.20
C GLN A 48 -11.23 0.74 -11.55
N ALA A 49 -9.96 0.98 -11.26
CA ALA A 49 -9.49 2.26 -10.71
C ALA A 49 -9.80 3.41 -11.66
N ARG A 50 -9.56 3.22 -12.97
CA ARG A 50 -9.85 4.23 -14.00
C ARG A 50 -11.33 4.63 -14.04
N VAL A 51 -12.23 3.64 -13.98
CA VAL A 51 -13.67 3.90 -13.95
C VAL A 51 -14.08 4.71 -12.71
N LEU A 52 -13.55 4.36 -11.53
CA LEU A 52 -13.79 5.11 -10.30
C LEU A 52 -13.25 6.55 -10.36
N LEU A 53 -12.02 6.73 -10.86
CA LEU A 53 -11.38 8.04 -11.01
C LEU A 53 -12.17 8.93 -11.96
N LEU A 54 -12.62 8.41 -13.11
CA LEU A 54 -13.42 9.15 -14.08
C LEU A 54 -14.81 9.53 -13.53
N ALA A 55 -15.49 8.61 -12.84
CA ALA A 55 -16.77 8.90 -12.20
C ALA A 55 -16.64 9.99 -11.13
N THR A 56 -15.54 9.97 -10.38
CA THR A 56 -15.23 10.99 -9.38
C THR A 56 -14.91 12.33 -10.03
N ALA A 57 -14.08 12.34 -11.08
CA ALA A 57 -13.79 13.54 -11.86
C ALA A 57 -15.08 14.16 -12.39
N TYR A 58 -15.97 13.36 -12.98
CA TYR A 58 -17.28 13.80 -13.45
C TYR A 58 -18.10 14.42 -12.31
N ALA A 59 -18.22 13.74 -11.17
CA ALA A 59 -18.99 14.20 -10.03
C ALA A 59 -18.47 15.51 -9.43
N VAL A 60 -17.16 15.75 -9.48
CA VAL A 60 -16.53 16.95 -8.93
C VAL A 60 -16.58 18.13 -9.89
N THR A 61 -16.54 17.90 -11.21
CA THR A 61 -16.39 18.97 -12.22
C THR A 61 -17.66 19.27 -13.01
N MET A 62 -18.47 18.25 -13.32
CA MET A 62 -19.56 18.35 -14.30
C MET A 62 -20.94 18.07 -13.70
N ALA A 63 -21.04 17.22 -12.68
CA ALA A 63 -22.33 16.82 -12.14
C ALA A 63 -23.11 18.02 -11.56
N PRO A 64 -24.42 18.13 -11.84
CA PRO A 64 -25.27 19.14 -11.21
C PRO A 64 -25.50 18.74 -9.75
N LEU A 65 -24.71 19.31 -8.85
CA LEU A 65 -24.85 19.09 -7.41
C LEU A 65 -25.89 20.06 -6.85
N ASP A 66 -26.92 19.53 -6.20
CA ASP A 66 -27.95 20.28 -5.49
C ASP A 66 -28.01 19.83 -4.01
N ASP A 67 -29.00 20.33 -3.26
CA ASP A 67 -29.16 20.00 -1.83
C ASP A 67 -29.45 18.50 -1.61
N GLU A 68 -29.95 17.79 -2.63
CA GLU A 68 -30.23 16.36 -2.56
C GLU A 68 -29.09 15.51 -3.14
N THR A 69 -28.30 16.03 -4.07
CA THR A 69 -27.31 15.29 -4.85
C THR A 69 -25.91 15.61 -4.36
N THR A 70 -25.47 14.87 -3.34
CA THR A 70 -24.08 14.90 -2.89
C THR A 70 -23.13 14.31 -3.94
N VAL A 71 -21.85 14.71 -3.91
CA VAL A 71 -20.79 14.15 -4.78
C VAL A 71 -20.82 12.61 -4.79
N TRP A 72 -21.01 11.98 -3.63
CA TRP A 72 -21.06 10.51 -3.52
C TRP A 72 -22.30 9.87 -4.16
N ARG A 73 -23.44 10.59 -4.19
CA ARG A 73 -24.63 10.14 -4.94
C ARG A 73 -24.36 10.25 -6.44
N ALA A 74 -23.83 11.37 -6.91
CA ALA A 74 -23.44 11.53 -8.32
C ALA A 74 -22.43 10.47 -8.79
N ILE A 75 -21.44 10.11 -7.96
CA ILE A 75 -20.51 8.99 -8.24
C ILE A 75 -21.27 7.66 -8.32
N SER A 76 -22.18 7.41 -7.37
CA SER A 76 -22.97 6.17 -7.36
C SER A 76 -23.84 6.04 -8.60
N ASP A 77 -24.47 7.13 -9.03
CA ASP A 77 -25.33 7.17 -10.22
C ASP A 77 -24.50 6.97 -11.50
N ALA A 78 -23.36 7.66 -11.63
CA ALA A 78 -22.45 7.51 -12.76
C ALA A 78 -21.90 6.08 -12.90
N LEU A 79 -21.71 5.39 -11.77
CA LEU A 79 -21.27 3.99 -11.71
C LEU A 79 -22.44 3.00 -11.70
N THR A 80 -23.70 3.46 -11.76
CA THR A 80 -24.92 2.64 -11.70
C THR A 80 -25.01 1.75 -10.45
N LEU A 81 -24.49 2.23 -9.32
CA LEU A 81 -24.45 1.49 -8.06
C LEU A 81 -25.78 1.57 -7.33
N ARG A 82 -26.27 0.43 -6.84
CA ARG A 82 -27.57 0.31 -6.16
C ARG A 82 -27.54 0.66 -4.67
N GLY A 83 -26.43 1.21 -4.17
CA GLY A 83 -26.35 1.68 -2.79
C GLY A 83 -24.93 1.76 -2.21
N TRP A 84 -24.87 2.27 -0.98
CA TRP A 84 -23.62 2.58 -0.27
C TRP A 84 -22.64 1.41 -0.13
N ASN A 85 -23.13 0.17 -0.04
CA ASN A 85 -22.26 -1.00 0.08
C ASN A 85 -21.47 -1.27 -1.21
N GLN A 86 -22.08 -1.05 -2.37
CA GLN A 86 -21.38 -1.18 -3.64
C GLN A 86 -20.37 -0.04 -3.81
N LEU A 87 -20.73 1.19 -3.42
CA LEU A 87 -19.79 2.32 -3.40
C LEU A 87 -18.58 2.04 -2.50
N ARG A 88 -18.81 1.51 -1.29
CA ARG A 88 -17.72 1.07 -0.40
C ARG A 88 -16.84 0.02 -1.06
N ALA A 89 -17.42 -0.97 -1.72
CA ALA A 89 -16.67 -2.03 -2.39
C ALA A 89 -15.79 -1.48 -3.53
N VAL A 90 -16.29 -0.50 -4.29
CA VAL A 90 -15.53 0.18 -5.34
C VAL A 90 -14.41 1.03 -4.73
N ILE A 91 -14.69 1.84 -3.71
CA ILE A 91 -13.64 2.64 -3.02
C ILE A 91 -12.56 1.75 -2.41
N ARG A 92 -12.95 0.56 -1.91
CA ARG A 92 -12.01 -0.41 -1.33
C ARG A 92 -10.95 -0.89 -2.33
N THR A 93 -11.24 -0.88 -3.63
CA THR A 93 -10.26 -1.29 -4.64
C THR A 93 -9.10 -0.30 -4.76
N ASP A 94 -9.32 0.96 -4.38
CA ASP A 94 -8.30 2.01 -4.32
C ASP A 94 -7.56 2.07 -2.98
N ILE A 95 -7.88 1.22 -2.01
CA ILE A 95 -7.13 1.24 -0.74
C ILE A 95 -5.65 0.92 -0.97
N PRO A 96 -4.73 1.80 -0.49
CA PRO A 96 -3.29 1.56 -0.49
C PRO A 96 -2.94 0.20 0.11
N ARG A 97 -2.32 -0.65 -0.71
CA ARG A 97 -1.88 -1.98 -0.28
C ARG A 97 -0.74 -2.49 -1.13
N TYR A 98 0.01 -3.41 -0.53
CA TYR A 98 0.92 -4.26 -1.28
C TYR A 98 0.17 -5.49 -1.79
N GLU A 99 0.02 -5.60 -3.11
CA GLU A 99 -0.38 -6.82 -3.77
C GLU A 99 0.83 -7.67 -4.13
N ARG A 100 0.84 -8.87 -3.56
CA ARG A 100 1.84 -9.88 -3.86
C ARG A 100 1.68 -10.35 -5.32
N PRO A 101 2.80 -10.70 -5.99
CA PRO A 101 2.75 -11.22 -7.36
C PRO A 101 2.05 -12.59 -7.48
N ASP A 102 1.69 -13.26 -6.39
CA ASP A 102 1.10 -14.61 -6.41
C ASP A 102 -0.38 -14.68 -6.84
N ARG A 103 -1.12 -13.57 -6.88
CA ARG A 103 -2.55 -13.58 -7.21
C ARG A 103 -2.86 -13.83 -8.70
N ARG A 104 -1.87 -13.75 -9.58
CA ARG A 104 -1.98 -14.03 -11.02
C ARG A 104 -0.73 -14.75 -11.50
N THR A 105 -0.44 -15.93 -10.99
CA THR A 105 0.69 -16.71 -11.54
C THR A 105 0.26 -17.35 -12.85
N ASP A 106 0.91 -16.94 -13.94
CA ASP A 106 1.07 -17.79 -15.12
C ASP A 106 1.63 -19.15 -14.61
N PRO A 107 1.19 -20.31 -15.13
CA PRO A 107 1.85 -21.58 -14.85
C PRO A 107 3.39 -21.54 -14.96
N LEU A 108 3.93 -20.68 -15.83
CA LEU A 108 5.36 -20.40 -15.99
C LEU A 108 6.01 -19.69 -14.78
N ASP A 109 5.25 -19.03 -13.92
CA ASP A 109 5.75 -18.44 -12.67
C ASP A 109 5.95 -19.50 -11.56
N ARG A 110 5.46 -20.73 -11.78
CA ARG A 110 5.58 -21.86 -10.85
C ARG A 110 6.65 -22.85 -11.29
N LEU A 111 7.67 -22.39 -11.99
CA LEU A 111 8.76 -23.24 -12.44
C LEU A 111 9.81 -23.41 -11.33
N CYS A 112 10.31 -24.63 -11.19
CA CYS A 112 11.29 -24.99 -10.19
C CYS A 112 12.59 -24.21 -10.41
N SER A 113 12.96 -23.41 -9.42
CA SER A 113 14.21 -22.65 -9.34
C SER A 113 15.40 -23.46 -8.81
N GLY A 114 15.18 -24.75 -8.50
CA GLY A 114 16.23 -25.65 -8.04
C GLY A 114 17.29 -25.88 -9.12
N PRO A 115 18.54 -26.19 -8.73
CA PRO A 115 19.63 -26.41 -9.67
C PRO A 115 19.32 -27.61 -10.57
N ARG A 116 19.72 -27.54 -11.84
CA ARG A 116 19.52 -28.66 -12.76
C ARG A 116 20.49 -29.81 -12.43
N ILE A 117 19.95 -30.97 -12.04
CA ILE A 117 20.75 -32.15 -11.65
C ILE A 117 21.61 -32.69 -12.81
N ARG A 118 21.12 -32.59 -14.06
CA ARG A 118 21.87 -32.99 -15.26
C ARG A 118 21.79 -31.90 -16.33
N PRO A 119 22.88 -31.14 -16.56
CA PRO A 119 22.99 -30.25 -17.71
C PRO A 119 22.94 -31.09 -18.99
N HIS A 120 22.08 -30.73 -19.94
CA HIS A 120 22.16 -31.30 -21.29
C HIS A 120 23.14 -30.44 -22.09
N LEU A 121 24.39 -30.89 -22.21
CA LEU A 121 25.42 -30.19 -23.00
C LEU A 121 24.96 -29.98 -24.46
N ASP A 122 24.24 -30.96 -25.03
CA ASP A 122 23.70 -30.90 -26.40
C ASP A 122 22.17 -30.69 -26.42
N GLY A 123 21.58 -30.23 -25.31
CA GLY A 123 20.14 -30.00 -25.23
C GLY A 123 19.72 -28.75 -26.02
N PRO A 124 18.43 -28.58 -26.31
CA PRO A 124 17.93 -27.34 -26.88
C PRO A 124 18.35 -26.16 -26.01
N ASP A 125 18.72 -25.04 -26.64
CA ASP A 125 19.17 -23.79 -25.99
C ASP A 125 17.98 -23.04 -25.35
N ASP A 126 17.25 -23.74 -24.47
CA ASP A 126 16.10 -23.25 -23.74
C ASP A 126 16.49 -22.53 -22.45
N PHE A 127 15.51 -21.87 -21.82
CA PHE A 127 15.74 -21.13 -20.58
C PHE A 127 16.29 -22.00 -19.44
N ARG A 128 16.00 -23.31 -19.44
CA ARG A 128 16.46 -24.24 -18.40
C ARG A 128 17.95 -24.49 -18.51
N ASN A 129 18.46 -24.63 -19.74
CA ASN A 129 19.89 -24.76 -20.01
C ASN A 129 20.62 -23.43 -19.78
N LYS A 130 20.09 -22.31 -20.26
CA LYS A 130 20.67 -20.97 -20.07
C LYS A 130 20.80 -20.59 -18.60
N LEU A 131 19.73 -20.79 -17.82
CA LEU A 131 19.69 -20.41 -16.41
C LEU A 131 20.18 -21.53 -15.47
N ARG A 132 20.51 -22.72 -16.00
CA ARG A 132 20.91 -23.93 -15.25
C ARG A 132 19.91 -24.31 -14.14
N VAL A 133 18.63 -24.08 -14.40
CA VAL A 133 17.52 -24.40 -13.47
C VAL A 133 16.77 -25.65 -13.91
N CYS A 134 16.10 -26.30 -12.96
CA CYS A 134 15.26 -27.46 -13.22
C CYS A 134 14.09 -27.13 -14.16
N GLY A 135 13.37 -26.03 -13.90
CA GLY A 135 12.28 -25.57 -14.76
C GLY A 135 11.11 -26.55 -14.93
N THR A 136 10.95 -27.52 -14.02
CA THR A 136 9.75 -28.37 -13.91
C THR A 136 8.69 -27.62 -13.11
N VAL A 137 7.40 -27.82 -13.38
CA VAL A 137 6.32 -27.25 -12.57
C VAL A 137 6.50 -27.65 -11.09
N ALA A 138 6.30 -26.68 -10.20
CA ALA A 138 6.59 -26.78 -8.79
C ALA A 138 5.41 -26.32 -7.94
N GLU A 139 5.28 -26.94 -6.77
CA GLU A 139 4.18 -26.68 -5.83
C GLU A 139 4.69 -26.09 -4.50
N ARG A 140 5.98 -26.28 -4.19
CA ARG A 140 6.57 -25.79 -2.95
C ARG A 140 7.05 -24.37 -3.14
N LYS A 141 6.49 -23.45 -2.36
CA LYS A 141 6.80 -22.02 -2.43
C LYS A 141 7.68 -21.62 -1.25
N VAL A 142 8.74 -20.88 -1.54
CA VAL A 142 9.54 -20.13 -0.56
C VAL A 142 9.39 -18.65 -0.89
N VAL A 143 8.91 -17.87 0.07
CA VAL A 143 8.78 -16.41 -0.06
C VAL A 143 10.09 -15.76 0.37
N VAL A 144 10.65 -14.94 -0.49
CA VAL A 144 11.83 -14.11 -0.21
C VAL A 144 11.37 -12.67 -0.14
N LYS A 145 11.60 -11.99 0.97
CA LYS A 145 11.33 -10.56 1.11
C LYS A 145 12.58 -9.76 0.74
N ASP A 146 12.41 -8.74 -0.08
CA ASP A 146 13.44 -7.75 -0.35
C ASP A 146 13.75 -6.97 0.93
N PRO A 147 15.01 -6.91 1.38
CA PRO A 147 15.38 -6.27 2.64
C PRO A 147 15.24 -4.74 2.61
N ARG A 148 15.15 -4.12 1.43
CA ARG A 148 14.98 -2.67 1.25
C ARG A 148 13.52 -2.28 1.13
N THR A 149 12.75 -3.00 0.32
CA THR A 149 11.37 -2.61 -0.04
C THR A 149 10.31 -3.39 0.71
N GLY A 150 10.68 -4.51 1.34
CA GLY A 150 9.75 -5.48 1.93
C GLY A 150 8.96 -6.29 0.90
N TRP A 151 9.17 -6.05 -0.40
CA TRP A 151 8.44 -6.74 -1.47
C TRP A 151 8.74 -8.23 -1.48
N HIS A 152 7.75 -9.01 -1.91
CA HIS A 152 7.81 -10.47 -1.90
C HIS A 152 8.13 -11.00 -3.29
N THR A 153 9.17 -11.82 -3.39
CA THR A 153 9.46 -12.66 -4.53
C THR A 153 9.21 -14.13 -4.15
N ASN A 154 8.56 -14.88 -5.04
CA ASN A 154 8.32 -16.29 -4.81
C ASN A 154 9.37 -17.12 -5.55
N ARG A 155 10.02 -18.04 -4.84
CA ARG A 155 10.83 -19.11 -5.43
C ARG A 155 10.09 -20.42 -5.29
N TRP A 156 9.98 -21.16 -6.39
CA TRP A 156 9.24 -22.41 -6.42
C TRP A 156 10.19 -23.61 -6.55
N PHE A 157 9.84 -24.72 -5.92
CA PHE A 157 10.63 -25.95 -5.91
C PHE A 157 9.73 -27.17 -6.16
N CYS A 158 10.16 -28.06 -7.04
CA CYS A 158 9.48 -29.34 -7.26
C CYS A 158 9.87 -30.33 -6.15
N SER A 159 9.19 -31.47 -6.08
CA SER A 159 9.48 -32.52 -5.09
C SER A 159 10.94 -32.97 -5.07
N ARG A 160 11.59 -33.03 -6.25
CA ARG A 160 13.01 -33.41 -6.40
C ARG A 160 13.98 -32.40 -5.79
N HIS A 161 13.56 -31.16 -5.55
CA HIS A 161 14.40 -30.10 -4.96
C HIS A 161 13.85 -29.65 -3.60
N GLN A 162 13.31 -30.60 -2.82
CA GLN A 162 12.84 -30.35 -1.47
C GLN A 162 13.96 -29.81 -0.58
N ASP A 163 15.11 -30.47 -0.54
CA ASP A 163 16.22 -30.10 0.33
C ASP A 163 16.74 -28.69 0.01
N GLU A 164 16.74 -28.34 -1.28
CA GLU A 164 17.07 -26.99 -1.73
C GLU A 164 16.06 -25.96 -1.24
N ALA A 165 14.76 -26.28 -1.31
CA ALA A 165 13.71 -25.40 -0.80
C ALA A 165 13.87 -25.15 0.70
N ASP A 166 14.21 -26.20 1.46
CA ASP A 166 14.40 -26.13 2.91
C ASP A 166 15.66 -25.33 3.26
N ARG A 167 16.75 -25.52 2.51
CA ARG A 167 17.98 -24.70 2.62
C ARG A 167 17.70 -23.23 2.35
N VAL A 168 17.03 -22.91 1.24
CA VAL A 168 16.70 -21.51 0.89
C VAL A 168 15.77 -20.91 1.93
N ARG A 169 14.78 -21.66 2.45
CA ARG A 169 13.90 -21.19 3.52
C ARG A 169 14.68 -20.82 4.78
N GLN A 170 15.65 -21.66 5.18
CA GLN A 170 16.51 -21.37 6.31
C GLN A 170 17.40 -20.14 6.05
N GLN A 171 17.96 -20.02 4.85
CA GLN A 171 18.81 -18.89 4.46
C GLN A 171 18.05 -17.55 4.51
N VAL A 172 16.81 -17.51 4.03
CA VAL A 172 16.03 -16.25 3.98
C VAL A 172 15.26 -15.95 5.26
N ARG A 173 15.33 -16.83 6.28
CA ARG A 173 14.53 -16.70 7.51
C ARG A 173 14.81 -15.40 8.23
N GLU A 174 16.07 -15.15 8.57
CA GLU A 174 16.49 -13.94 9.30
C GLU A 174 16.25 -12.69 8.44
N GLN A 175 16.60 -12.73 7.15
CA GLN A 175 16.33 -11.62 6.23
C GLN A 175 14.83 -11.25 6.19
N ASN A 176 13.95 -12.25 6.11
CA ASN A 176 12.52 -12.05 6.05
C ASN A 176 11.92 -11.52 7.36
N GLU A 177 12.56 -11.83 8.48
CA GLU A 177 12.20 -11.34 9.82
C GLU A 177 12.55 -9.85 9.95
N TYR A 178 13.73 -9.44 9.48
CA TYR A 178 14.19 -8.05 9.54
C TYR A 178 13.74 -7.18 8.37
N ALA A 179 13.15 -7.75 7.32
CA ALA A 179 12.64 -6.99 6.17
C ALA A 179 11.52 -6.02 6.61
N PRO A 180 11.51 -4.79 6.07
CA PRO A 180 10.49 -3.80 6.42
C PRO A 180 9.11 -4.23 5.91
N GLU A 181 8.08 -3.50 6.35
CA GLU A 181 6.75 -3.60 5.76
C GLU A 181 6.80 -3.26 4.26
N PRO A 182 6.16 -4.06 3.39
CA PRO A 182 6.22 -3.84 1.96
C PRO A 182 5.65 -2.49 1.56
N ILE A 183 6.38 -1.76 0.70
CA ILE A 183 5.87 -0.55 0.05
C ILE A 183 4.61 -0.90 -0.76
N PRO A 184 3.50 -0.15 -0.63
CA PRO A 184 2.32 -0.36 -1.47
C PRO A 184 2.65 -0.28 -2.96
N ASN A 185 1.98 -1.11 -3.75
CA ASN A 185 2.10 -1.11 -5.21
C ASN A 185 0.73 -1.07 -5.91
N ARG A 186 -0.36 -0.89 -5.16
CA ARG A 186 -1.71 -0.73 -5.69
C ARG A 186 -2.58 0.15 -4.79
N GLY A 187 -3.55 0.80 -5.42
CA GLY A 187 -4.45 1.76 -4.78
C GLY A 187 -3.78 3.13 -4.63
N GLY A 188 -4.33 3.98 -3.75
CA GLY A 188 -3.80 5.30 -3.44
C GLY A 188 -3.84 6.27 -4.61
N LEU A 189 -4.62 5.99 -5.66
CA LEU A 189 -4.71 6.85 -6.83
C LEU A 189 -5.72 7.97 -6.62
N MET A 190 -6.82 7.74 -5.89
CA MET A 190 -7.79 8.81 -5.65
C MET A 190 -7.18 10.04 -4.94
N PRO A 191 -6.28 9.90 -3.94
CA PRO A 191 -5.56 11.01 -3.34
C PRO A 191 -4.60 11.77 -4.27
N VAL A 192 -4.20 11.19 -5.39
CA VAL A 192 -3.36 11.89 -6.40
C VAL A 192 -4.18 12.98 -7.09
N TYR A 193 -5.46 12.71 -7.35
CA TYR A 193 -6.32 13.58 -8.17
C TYR A 193 -7.26 14.47 -7.36
N PHE A 194 -7.66 14.04 -6.16
CA PHE A 194 -8.68 14.76 -5.40
C PHE A 194 -8.29 14.93 -3.92
N ASP A 195 -8.58 16.13 -3.39
CA ASP A 195 -8.33 16.47 -1.99
C ASP A 195 -9.52 16.08 -1.10
N CYS A 196 -9.31 15.20 -0.13
CA CYS A 196 -10.27 14.88 0.93
C CYS A 196 -9.58 14.20 2.12
N ASP A 197 -10.32 13.95 3.20
CA ASP A 197 -9.84 13.08 4.29
C ASP A 197 -9.90 11.60 3.86
N TRP A 198 -8.88 11.19 3.11
CA TRP A 198 -8.76 9.83 2.58
C TRP A 198 -8.63 8.77 3.66
N VAL A 199 -8.02 9.10 4.79
CA VAL A 199 -7.86 8.14 5.90
C VAL A 199 -9.22 7.79 6.49
N GLU A 200 -10.07 8.80 6.74
CA GLU A 200 -11.44 8.57 7.21
C GLU A 200 -12.29 7.83 6.17
N LEU A 201 -12.21 8.24 4.91
CA LEU A 201 -12.98 7.61 3.83
C LEU A 201 -12.60 6.14 3.62
N TYR A 202 -11.30 5.83 3.58
CA TYR A 202 -10.84 4.45 3.45
C TYR A 202 -11.25 3.61 4.66
N ARG A 203 -11.15 4.15 5.89
CA ARG A 203 -11.68 3.49 7.10
C ARG A 203 -13.18 3.22 7.01
N TRP A 204 -13.97 4.18 6.52
CA TRP A 204 -15.40 4.01 6.28
C TRP A 204 -15.68 2.90 5.26
N SER A 205 -14.87 2.81 4.20
CA SER A 205 -15.04 1.82 3.13
C SER A 205 -14.78 0.38 3.58
N VAL A 206 -13.94 0.17 4.60
CA VAL A 206 -13.61 -1.17 5.14
C VAL A 206 -14.47 -1.62 6.31
N ARG A 207 -15.34 -0.75 6.85
CA ARG A 207 -16.16 -1.11 8.02
C ARG A 207 -16.89 -2.43 7.77
N PRO A 208 -16.74 -3.43 8.66
CA PRO A 208 -17.33 -4.74 8.46
C PRO A 208 -18.86 -4.64 8.40
N ARG A 209 -19.46 -5.47 7.55
CA ARG A 209 -20.89 -5.77 7.66
C ARG A 209 -21.06 -6.62 8.92
N PRO A 210 -22.15 -6.49 9.71
CA PRO A 210 -22.42 -7.39 10.83
C PRO A 210 -22.47 -8.88 10.45
N GLU A 211 -22.62 -9.19 9.16
CA GLU A 211 -22.98 -10.50 8.60
C GLU A 211 -21.96 -11.01 7.56
N ALA A 212 -20.84 -10.31 7.33
CA ALA A 212 -19.84 -10.64 6.30
C ALA A 212 -18.55 -11.29 6.85
N SER A 213 -18.62 -12.01 7.97
CA SER A 213 -17.51 -12.79 8.53
C SER A 213 -17.06 -13.98 7.67
N ALA A 214 -17.69 -14.23 6.51
CA ALA A 214 -17.43 -15.38 5.65
C ALA A 214 -16.20 -15.24 4.72
N TRP A 215 -15.77 -14.01 4.40
CA TRP A 215 -14.55 -13.79 3.61
C TRP A 215 -13.43 -13.42 4.59
N GLY A 216 -12.72 -14.44 5.09
CA GLY A 216 -11.66 -14.36 6.11
C GLY A 216 -10.44 -13.50 5.74
N GLY A 217 -10.67 -12.22 5.49
CA GLY A 217 -9.67 -11.19 5.27
C GLY A 217 -9.91 -10.07 6.28
N GLN A 218 -8.93 -9.92 7.17
CA GLN A 218 -8.76 -8.91 8.21
C GLN A 218 -8.71 -7.47 7.65
N LEU A 219 -9.75 -7.02 6.95
CA LEU A 219 -9.86 -5.65 6.45
C LEU A 219 -10.59 -4.73 7.42
N SER A 220 -11.25 -5.27 8.46
CA SER A 220 -11.93 -4.48 9.49
C SER A 220 -11.01 -3.51 10.25
N GLU A 221 -9.70 -3.69 10.16
CA GLU A 221 -8.66 -2.92 10.86
C GLU A 221 -7.65 -2.29 9.88
N TRP A 222 -8.08 -1.86 8.70
CA TRP A 222 -7.15 -1.17 7.79
C TRP A 222 -6.53 0.04 8.49
N THR A 223 -5.20 0.07 8.50
CA THR A 223 -4.39 1.20 8.96
C THR A 223 -3.64 1.79 7.77
N PRO A 224 -3.46 3.13 7.73
CA PRO A 224 -2.68 3.75 6.68
C PRO A 224 -1.27 3.14 6.60
N PRO A 225 -0.77 2.82 5.39
CA PRO A 225 0.61 2.36 5.23
C PRO A 225 1.59 3.40 5.77
N THR A 226 2.72 2.92 6.28
CA THR A 226 3.76 3.82 6.80
C THR A 226 4.38 4.74 5.75
N TYR A 227 4.18 4.44 4.47
CA TYR A 227 4.59 5.25 3.32
C TYR A 227 3.54 6.29 2.88
N GLY A 228 2.42 6.40 3.61
CA GLY A 228 1.32 7.31 3.29
C GLY A 228 0.25 6.68 2.40
N VAL A 229 -0.82 7.44 2.16
CA VAL A 229 -2.01 6.97 1.42
C VAL A 229 -1.99 7.32 -0.07
N CYS A 230 -1.16 8.26 -0.48
CA CYS A 230 -1.08 8.74 -1.87
C CYS A 230 -0.01 7.97 -2.64
N ALA A 231 -0.36 7.46 -3.82
CA ALA A 231 0.55 6.69 -4.67
C ALA A 231 1.79 7.48 -5.10
N ASP A 232 1.67 8.79 -5.31
CA ASP A 232 2.80 9.66 -5.68
C ASP A 232 3.80 9.88 -4.53
N ALA A 233 3.39 9.61 -3.28
CA ALA A 233 4.26 9.73 -2.12
C ALA A 233 5.08 8.44 -1.86
N TRP A 234 4.79 7.35 -2.57
CA TRP A 234 5.49 6.08 -2.37
C TRP A 234 6.83 6.07 -3.11
N PRO A 235 7.91 5.57 -2.47
CA PRO A 235 9.18 5.43 -3.15
C PRO A 235 9.09 4.39 -4.27
N ILE A 236 9.61 4.72 -5.45
CA ILE A 236 9.67 3.80 -6.59
C ILE A 236 10.94 2.93 -6.46
N PRO A 237 10.80 1.60 -6.29
CA PRO A 237 11.96 0.72 -6.15
C PRO A 237 12.93 0.85 -7.33
N GLY A 238 14.22 1.02 -7.01
CA GLY A 238 15.29 1.17 -8.00
C GLY A 238 15.48 2.61 -8.52
N LYS A 239 14.57 3.54 -8.23
CA LYS A 239 14.71 4.96 -8.58
C LYS A 239 14.90 5.83 -7.33
N ASP A 240 14.04 5.66 -6.34
CA ASP A 240 14.02 6.52 -5.16
C ASP A 240 14.70 5.86 -3.96
N PRO A 241 15.34 6.64 -3.08
CA PRO A 241 15.79 6.14 -1.79
C PRO A 241 14.57 5.73 -0.95
N VAL A 242 14.51 4.46 -0.54
CA VAL A 242 13.47 4.02 0.40
C VAL A 242 13.74 4.69 1.75
N PRO A 243 12.77 5.41 2.35
CA PRO A 243 12.96 6.06 3.64
C PRO A 243 13.37 5.03 4.69
N THR A 244 14.63 5.09 5.13
CA THR A 244 15.06 4.31 6.29
C THR A 244 14.40 4.93 7.52
N ARG A 245 13.50 4.19 8.19
CA ARG A 245 12.97 4.65 9.48
C ARG A 245 14.17 5.01 10.38
N PRO A 246 14.21 6.22 10.98
CA PRO A 246 15.29 6.57 11.87
C PRO A 246 15.33 5.55 13.01
N ARG A 247 16.37 4.71 13.03
CA ARG A 247 16.65 3.86 14.18
C ARG A 247 17.08 4.83 15.28
N LEU A 248 16.20 5.07 16.25
CA LEU A 248 16.57 5.74 17.49
C LEU A 248 17.73 4.94 18.10
N ARG A 249 18.95 5.41 17.90
CA ARG A 249 20.12 4.91 18.62
C ARG A 249 20.07 5.55 19.99
N LEU A 250 19.75 4.76 21.01
CA LEU A 250 20.01 5.15 22.39
C LEU A 250 21.51 5.41 22.51
N LEU A 251 21.89 6.68 22.67
CA LEU A 251 23.24 7.04 23.07
C LEU A 251 23.37 6.59 24.52
N ALA A 252 24.20 5.58 24.77
CA ALA A 252 24.61 5.25 26.12
C ALA A 252 25.31 6.50 26.72
N PRO A 253 24.98 6.90 27.96
CA PRO A 253 25.68 8.00 28.60
C PRO A 253 27.18 7.69 28.71
N PRO A 254 28.06 8.70 28.60
CA PRO A 254 29.49 8.50 28.77
C PRO A 254 29.77 7.92 30.16
N HIS A 255 30.53 6.83 30.18
CA HIS A 255 31.08 6.23 31.37
C HIS A 255 32.00 7.28 32.04
N LEU A 256 31.62 7.76 33.22
CA LEU A 256 32.50 8.56 34.05
C LEU A 256 33.50 7.58 34.67
N ASP A 257 34.62 7.38 34.01
CA ASP A 257 35.81 6.85 34.65
C ASP A 257 36.38 7.97 35.51
N ASP A 258 36.06 7.94 36.81
CA ASP A 258 36.67 8.83 37.80
C ASP A 258 38.04 8.26 38.17
N GLU A 259 39.05 9.12 37.99
CA GLU A 259 40.45 8.79 38.01
C GLU A 259 40.89 8.40 39.43
N THR A 260 41.48 7.21 39.57
CA THR A 260 42.31 6.90 40.73
C THR A 260 43.64 7.64 40.61
N GLU A 261 43.67 8.92 40.99
CA GLU A 261 44.92 9.61 41.31
C GLU A 261 45.32 9.34 42.76
N GLY A 262 46.50 8.76 42.90
CA GLY A 262 47.14 8.49 44.17
C GLY A 262 47.80 9.73 44.78
N THR A 263 47.75 9.79 46.10
CA THR A 263 48.67 10.54 46.97
C THR A 263 49.03 9.56 48.09
N SER A 264 50.25 9.00 48.07
CA SER A 264 51.42 9.46 48.85
C SER A 264 51.13 9.64 50.32
#